data_AF-A0A939X5R9-F1
#
_entry.id   AF-A0A939X5R9-F1
#
_cell.length_a   1.000
_cell.length_b   1.000
_cell.length_c   1.000
_cell.angle_alpha   90.00
_cell.angle_beta   90.00
_cell.angle_gamma   90.00
#
_symmetry.space_group_name_H-M   'P 1'
#
loop_
_entity.id
_entity.type
_entity.pdbx_description
1 polymer ?
#
loop_
_entity_poly.entity_id
_entity_poly.type
_entity_poly.pdbx_seq_one_letter_code
_entity_poly.pdbx_strand_id
1 'polypeptide(L)'
;MAMFSTALVGCGKRFSEKKYVKGIISDIERHDSDAIYSKFAPMYQADSSFSDDLNSFLDDLYELDLNFDDVSFREGGSEKEYKSRELVYYAFTQDVENIYDSEGRQYMLIVSATQTNQDDPDSVGLQCLALSFCDESGSSRPVSFIGFDNSSDALYCYDVLVKMLYTTDFIEDYGKIVVENVKQHNMDAIYSIFSPTYCQRTSFKNELSEFLQALYKLDLDFENATIIEGSGTKSYDNGQLTYYDDSVEYRGLVDASGNKYSLNIYYIQADTEHPENVGLQVLDLVLEEEDGSSKTMTFIGRDINDRVPGSGYDYIPMSLDD
;
A
#
# COMPACT_ATOMS: atom_id res chain seq x y z
N MET A 1 -5.67 -32.24 29.10
CA MET A 1 -6.37 -31.10 29.72
C MET A 1 -5.45 -29.90 29.65
N ALA A 2 -5.51 -29.16 28.54
CA ALA A 2 -4.87 -27.86 28.41
C ALA A 2 -6.00 -26.83 28.46
N MET A 3 -5.83 -25.81 29.30
CA MET A 3 -6.84 -24.80 29.59
C MET A 3 -7.14 -24.00 28.32
N PHE A 4 -8.40 -24.00 27.91
CA PHE A 4 -8.93 -22.98 27.01
C PHE A 4 -8.72 -21.62 27.67
N SER A 5 -7.78 -20.84 27.11
CA SER A 5 -7.72 -19.40 27.32
C SER A 5 -9.05 -18.84 26.84
N THR A 6 -9.92 -18.56 27.80
CA THR A 6 -11.21 -17.94 27.56
C THR A 6 -10.91 -16.52 27.11
N ALA A 7 -11.18 -16.26 25.82
CA ALA A 7 -11.27 -14.93 25.25
C ALA A 7 -12.00 -13.99 26.21
N LEU A 8 -11.56 -12.74 26.22
CA LEU A 8 -12.10 -11.59 26.96
C LEU A 8 -13.63 -11.44 26.81
N VAL A 9 -14.40 -12.27 27.50
CA VAL A 9 -15.84 -12.11 27.72
C VAL A 9 -16.12 -12.34 29.21
N GLY A 10 -15.35 -11.65 30.05
CA GLY A 10 -15.60 -11.51 31.48
C GLY A 10 -16.41 -10.25 31.77
N CYS A 11 -17.70 -10.41 32.05
CA CYS A 11 -18.58 -9.42 32.70
C CYS A 11 -18.58 -7.97 32.16
N GLY A 12 -19.53 -7.67 31.27
CA GLY A 12 -20.24 -6.37 31.25
C GLY A 12 -19.46 -5.10 30.87
N LYS A 13 -18.17 -5.17 30.53
CA LYS A 13 -17.45 -4.04 29.94
C LYS A 13 -17.62 -4.09 28.43
N ARG A 14 -18.36 -3.12 27.87
CA ARG A 14 -18.40 -2.91 26.42
C ARG A 14 -16.97 -2.69 25.93
N PHE A 15 -16.53 -3.48 24.95
CA PHE A 15 -15.32 -3.19 24.19
C PHE A 15 -15.48 -1.80 23.55
N SER A 16 -14.39 -1.03 23.53
CA SER A 16 -14.35 0.28 22.92
C SER A 16 -13.12 0.34 22.03
N GLU A 17 -13.33 0.41 20.72
CA GLU A 17 -12.29 0.54 19.69
C GLU A 17 -11.33 1.67 20.06
N LYS A 18 -11.88 2.87 20.34
CA LYS A 18 -11.12 4.03 20.81
C LYS A 18 -10.27 3.76 22.05
N LYS A 19 -10.76 2.99 23.02
CA LYS A 19 -9.97 2.65 24.22
C LYS A 19 -8.83 1.69 23.89
N TYR A 20 -9.08 0.73 23.00
CA TYR A 20 -8.08 -0.21 22.53
C TYR A 20 -6.96 0.53 21.77
N VAL A 21 -7.34 1.40 20.84
CA VAL A 21 -6.41 2.20 20.02
C VAL A 21 -5.60 3.18 20.88
N LYS A 22 -6.21 3.82 21.89
CA LYS A 22 -5.46 4.62 22.87
C LYS A 22 -4.40 3.83 23.64
N GLY A 23 -4.64 2.54 23.86
CA GLY A 23 -3.66 1.65 24.46
C GLY A 23 -2.44 1.47 23.57
N ILE A 24 -2.66 1.29 22.26
CA ILE A 24 -1.58 1.19 21.26
C ILE A 24 -0.77 2.48 21.20
N ILE A 25 -1.43 3.64 21.06
CA ILE A 25 -0.76 4.95 21.05
C ILE A 25 0.12 5.12 22.29
N SER A 26 -0.40 4.78 23.47
CA SER A 26 0.37 4.95 24.71
C SER A 26 1.56 4.00 24.81
N ASP A 27 1.53 2.85 24.13
CA ASP A 27 2.66 1.94 24.07
C ASP A 27 3.69 2.40 23.02
N ILE A 28 3.25 3.04 21.92
CA ILE A 28 4.12 3.75 20.96
C ILE A 28 4.86 4.91 21.66
N GLU A 29 4.15 5.78 22.39
CA GLU A 29 4.77 6.90 23.12
C GLU A 29 5.82 6.44 24.15
N ARG A 30 5.63 5.24 24.72
CA ARG A 30 6.56 4.65 25.69
C ARG A 30 7.72 3.90 25.04
N HIS A 31 7.74 3.79 23.72
CA HIS A 31 8.69 2.96 22.98
C HIS A 31 8.67 1.49 23.43
N ASP A 32 7.48 0.97 23.74
CA ASP A 32 7.29 -0.38 24.30
C ASP A 32 6.90 -1.37 23.18
N SER A 33 7.88 -1.75 22.36
CA SER A 33 7.67 -2.64 21.21
C SER A 33 7.14 -4.02 21.62
N ASP A 34 7.55 -4.55 22.79
CA ASP A 34 7.03 -5.80 23.35
C ASP A 34 5.52 -5.69 23.67
N ALA A 35 5.08 -4.57 24.26
CA ALA A 35 3.67 -4.33 24.53
C ALA A 35 2.85 -4.19 23.25
N ILE A 36 3.40 -3.61 22.19
CA ILE A 36 2.75 -3.50 20.88
C ILE A 36 2.68 -4.87 20.20
N TYR A 37 3.81 -5.59 20.13
CA TYR A 37 3.92 -6.94 19.59
C TYR A 37 2.90 -7.90 20.23
N SER A 38 2.76 -7.86 21.55
CA SER A 38 1.82 -8.71 22.29
C SER A 38 0.34 -8.47 21.93
N LYS A 39 0.01 -7.34 21.29
CA LYS A 39 -1.35 -7.04 20.83
C LYS A 39 -1.62 -7.56 19.42
N PHE A 40 -0.59 -7.80 18.61
CA PHE A 40 -0.78 -8.38 17.28
C PHE A 40 -1.42 -9.75 17.36
N ALA A 41 -2.17 -10.13 16.33
CA ALA A 41 -2.79 -11.44 16.29
C ALA A 41 -1.74 -12.57 16.39
N PRO A 42 -2.06 -13.69 17.05
CA PRO A 42 -1.14 -14.83 17.21
C PRO A 42 -0.47 -15.30 15.92
N MET A 43 -1.16 -15.21 14.78
CA MET A 43 -0.59 -15.52 13.46
C MET A 43 0.68 -14.72 13.14
N TYR A 44 0.74 -13.43 13.50
CA TYR A 44 1.94 -12.61 13.32
C TYR A 44 3.01 -12.92 14.37
N GLN A 45 2.59 -13.24 15.60
CA GLN A 45 3.52 -13.61 16.67
C GLN A 45 4.20 -14.96 16.41
N ALA A 46 3.61 -15.81 15.57
CA ALA A 46 4.18 -17.08 15.16
C ALA A 46 5.32 -16.90 14.13
N ASP A 47 5.38 -15.77 13.43
CA ASP A 47 6.45 -15.46 12.50
C ASP A 47 7.66 -14.87 13.25
N SER A 48 8.81 -15.55 13.09
CA SER A 48 10.07 -15.14 13.70
C SER A 48 10.63 -13.83 13.15
N SER A 49 10.29 -13.43 11.92
CA SER A 49 10.74 -12.16 11.34
C SER A 49 9.88 -10.97 11.76
N PHE A 50 8.65 -11.19 12.20
CA PHE A 50 7.69 -10.11 12.43
C PHE A 50 8.13 -9.14 13.54
N SER A 51 8.87 -9.63 14.53
CA SER A 51 9.50 -8.79 15.56
C SER A 51 10.44 -7.75 14.95
N ASP A 52 11.25 -8.15 13.97
CA ASP A 52 12.23 -7.27 13.34
C ASP A 52 11.53 -6.25 12.44
N ASP A 53 10.51 -6.68 11.69
CA ASP A 53 9.67 -5.79 10.88
C ASP A 53 8.94 -4.75 11.74
N LEU A 54 8.45 -5.16 12.92
CA LEU A 54 7.81 -4.25 13.88
C LEU A 54 8.78 -3.21 14.40
N ASN A 55 10.00 -3.62 14.72
CA ASN A 55 11.00 -2.65 15.17
C ASN A 55 11.36 -1.69 14.04
N SER A 56 11.45 -2.15 12.79
CA SER A 56 11.67 -1.25 11.64
C SER A 56 10.55 -0.22 11.48
N PHE A 57 9.28 -0.64 11.54
CA PHE A 57 8.14 0.27 11.51
C PHE A 57 8.19 1.28 12.66
N LEU A 58 8.50 0.83 13.87
CA LEU A 58 8.54 1.70 15.05
C LEU A 58 9.72 2.68 14.98
N ASP A 59 10.88 2.26 14.47
CA ASP A 59 12.02 3.13 14.24
C ASP A 59 11.65 4.28 13.28
N ASP A 60 10.95 4.00 12.18
CA ASP A 60 10.42 5.03 11.27
C ASP A 60 9.51 6.03 12.01
N LEU A 61 8.63 5.54 12.90
CA LEU A 61 7.73 6.39 13.69
C LEU A 61 8.50 7.28 14.66
N TYR A 62 9.56 6.75 15.29
CA TYR A 62 10.33 7.46 16.30
C TYR A 62 11.27 8.50 15.69
N GLU A 63 11.76 8.28 14.46
CA GLU A 63 12.52 9.28 13.71
C GLU A 63 11.72 10.54 13.39
N LEU A 64 10.39 10.42 13.31
CA LEU A 64 9.50 11.53 12.97
C LEU A 64 9.14 12.43 14.16
N ASP A 65 9.50 12.09 15.40
CA ASP A 65 9.21 12.89 16.61
C ASP A 65 7.71 13.29 16.70
N LEU A 66 6.83 12.29 16.55
CA LEU A 66 5.38 12.48 16.48
C LEU A 66 4.76 12.82 17.86
N ASN A 67 3.87 13.80 17.87
CA ASN A 67 3.08 14.24 19.01
C ASN A 67 1.65 13.68 18.94
N PHE A 68 1.23 12.98 20.00
CA PHE A 68 -0.09 12.34 20.12
C PHE A 68 -1.03 13.01 21.16
N ASP A 69 -0.68 14.20 21.68
CA ASP A 69 -1.42 14.85 22.77
C ASP A 69 -2.86 15.27 22.41
N ASP A 70 -3.12 15.68 21.16
CA ASP A 70 -4.42 16.22 20.70
C ASP A 70 -5.01 15.46 19.50
N VAL A 71 -4.85 14.13 19.52
CA VAL A 71 -5.35 13.28 18.44
C VAL A 71 -6.88 13.22 18.38
N SER A 72 -7.42 13.29 17.16
CA SER A 72 -8.82 12.95 16.89
C SER A 72 -8.95 11.50 16.43
N PHE A 73 -10.14 10.93 16.64
CA PHE A 73 -10.45 9.57 16.26
C PHE A 73 -11.60 9.61 15.29
N ARG A 74 -11.37 9.12 14.06
CA ARG A 74 -12.39 8.95 13.04
C ARG A 74 -12.65 7.48 12.85
N GLU A 75 -13.92 7.06 12.97
CA GLU A 75 -14.31 5.68 12.68
C GLU A 75 -13.97 5.39 11.22
N GLY A 76 -13.19 4.33 11.00
CA GLY A 76 -12.88 3.87 9.66
C GLY A 76 -14.03 3.01 9.14
N GLY A 77 -13.75 1.73 8.98
CA GLY A 77 -14.70 0.69 8.58
C GLY A 77 -14.77 -0.39 9.65
N SER A 78 -15.92 -1.07 9.72
CA SER A 78 -16.09 -2.22 10.62
C SER A 78 -17.00 -3.24 9.97
N GLU A 79 -16.73 -4.51 10.22
CA GLU A 79 -17.61 -5.60 9.83
C GLU A 79 -17.98 -6.43 11.04
N LYS A 80 -19.24 -6.85 11.07
CA LYS A 80 -19.80 -7.64 12.16
C LYS A 80 -20.63 -8.75 11.56
N GLU A 81 -20.28 -9.99 11.85
CA GLU A 81 -21.09 -11.14 11.49
C GLU A 81 -21.79 -11.70 12.74
N TYR A 82 -23.09 -11.98 12.59
CA TYR A 82 -23.88 -12.61 13.63
C TYR A 82 -24.44 -13.96 13.18
N LYS A 83 -24.09 -15.04 13.87
CA LYS A 83 -24.74 -16.35 13.71
C LYS A 83 -25.70 -16.55 14.87
N SER A 84 -26.99 -16.75 14.59
CA SER A 84 -28.01 -16.98 15.63
C SER A 84 -28.06 -15.91 16.74
N ARG A 85 -27.81 -14.63 16.39
CA ARG A 85 -27.71 -13.46 17.29
C ARG A 85 -26.47 -13.42 18.19
N GLU A 86 -25.54 -14.33 18.02
CA GLU A 86 -24.22 -14.28 18.62
C GLU A 86 -23.26 -13.57 17.66
N LEU A 87 -22.48 -12.61 18.15
CA LEU A 87 -21.42 -11.97 17.36
C LEU A 87 -20.28 -12.98 17.19
N VAL A 88 -20.07 -13.45 15.97
CA VAL A 88 -19.05 -14.48 15.67
C VAL A 88 -17.80 -13.90 15.03
N TYR A 89 -17.96 -12.79 14.30
CA TYR A 89 -16.87 -12.05 13.68
C TYR A 89 -17.03 -10.56 13.94
N TYR A 90 -15.95 -9.88 14.28
CA TYR A 90 -15.89 -8.44 14.36
C TYR A 90 -14.46 -7.97 14.12
N ALA A 91 -14.27 -7.22 13.04
CA ALA A 91 -13.07 -6.45 12.76
C ALA A 91 -13.41 -4.97 12.60
N PHE A 92 -12.44 -4.10 12.89
CA PHE A 92 -12.59 -2.66 12.77
C PHE A 92 -11.27 -2.00 12.36
N THR A 93 -11.42 -0.83 11.75
CA THR A 93 -10.33 0.12 11.50
C THR A 93 -10.65 1.45 12.18
N GLN A 94 -9.64 2.08 12.75
CA GLN A 94 -9.74 3.38 13.39
C GLN A 94 -8.63 4.28 12.85
N ASP A 95 -9.03 5.45 12.38
CA ASP A 95 -8.09 6.48 11.96
C ASP A 95 -7.81 7.39 13.17
N VAL A 96 -6.53 7.57 13.47
CA VAL A 96 -6.01 8.50 14.47
C VAL A 96 -5.43 9.68 13.71
N GLU A 97 -6.11 10.80 13.76
CA GLU A 97 -5.76 12.02 13.02
C GLU A 97 -5.16 13.06 13.98
N ASN A 98 -4.68 14.18 13.42
CA ASN A 98 -4.07 15.29 14.15
C ASN A 98 -2.82 14.88 14.94
N ILE A 99 -2.04 13.96 14.37
CA ILE A 99 -0.69 13.67 14.85
C ILE A 99 0.24 14.67 14.15
N TYR A 100 1.12 15.32 14.90
CA TYR A 100 2.04 16.31 14.32
C TYR A 100 3.46 16.04 14.72
N ASP A 101 4.42 16.30 13.85
CA ASP A 101 5.82 16.32 14.24
C ASP A 101 6.27 17.70 14.75
N SER A 102 7.56 17.80 15.07
CA SER A 102 8.20 19.05 15.52
C SER A 102 8.27 20.15 14.47
N GLU A 103 8.12 19.82 13.18
CA GLU A 103 8.05 20.78 12.07
C GLU A 103 6.61 21.26 11.80
N GLY A 104 5.61 20.69 12.47
CA GLY A 104 4.19 20.99 12.30
C GLY A 104 3.55 20.26 11.12
N ARG A 105 4.22 19.24 10.57
CA ARG A 105 3.68 18.35 9.53
C ARG A 105 2.63 17.43 10.15
N GLN A 106 1.51 17.25 9.46
CA GLN A 106 0.41 16.43 9.94
C GLN A 106 0.56 14.98 9.50
N TYR A 107 0.14 14.06 10.35
CA TYR A 107 0.13 12.62 10.12
C TYR A 107 -1.20 12.01 10.57
N MET A 108 -1.47 10.82 10.04
CA MET A 108 -2.57 9.95 10.40
C MET A 108 -2.05 8.55 10.65
N LEU A 109 -2.39 7.96 11.79
CA LEU A 109 -2.11 6.56 12.10
C LEU A 109 -3.40 5.76 11.95
N ILE A 110 -3.41 4.79 11.06
CA ILE A 110 -4.52 3.87 10.86
C ILE A 110 -4.24 2.59 11.65
N VAL A 111 -5.22 2.15 12.43
CA VAL A 111 -5.14 0.95 13.25
C VAL A 111 -6.23 -0.02 12.85
N SER A 112 -5.85 -1.24 12.45
CA SER A 112 -6.78 -2.32 12.11
C SER A 112 -6.73 -3.44 13.14
N ALA A 113 -7.87 -3.91 13.63
CA ALA A 113 -7.90 -5.02 14.59
C ALA A 113 -9.13 -5.90 14.47
N THR A 114 -8.94 -7.18 14.75
CA THR A 114 -10.00 -8.20 14.84
C THR A 114 -10.30 -8.45 16.31
N GLN A 115 -11.51 -8.12 16.75
CA GLN A 115 -11.94 -8.28 18.15
C GLN A 115 -12.47 -9.69 18.45
N THR A 116 -13.08 -10.34 17.46
CA THR A 116 -13.50 -11.75 17.54
C THR A 116 -13.54 -12.34 16.15
N ASN A 117 -13.11 -13.59 16.03
CA ASN A 117 -13.29 -14.43 14.86
C ASN A 117 -13.39 -15.87 15.38
N GLN A 118 -14.60 -16.45 15.35
CA GLN A 118 -14.82 -17.80 15.86
C GLN A 118 -14.31 -18.88 14.90
N ASP A 119 -14.25 -18.57 13.60
CA ASP A 119 -13.84 -19.51 12.57
C ASP A 119 -12.29 -19.57 12.49
N ASP A 120 -11.61 -18.45 12.76
CA ASP A 120 -10.15 -18.39 12.92
C ASP A 120 -9.71 -17.58 14.17
N PRO A 121 -9.53 -18.22 15.33
CA PRO A 121 -9.10 -17.56 16.56
C PRO A 121 -7.68 -16.96 16.51
N ASP A 122 -6.80 -17.47 15.64
CA ASP A 122 -5.42 -16.99 15.54
C ASP A 122 -5.33 -15.64 14.81
N SER A 123 -6.42 -15.22 14.16
CA SER A 123 -6.60 -13.89 13.58
C SER A 123 -7.06 -12.83 14.58
N VAL A 124 -7.34 -13.16 15.84
CA VAL A 124 -7.85 -12.18 16.82
C VAL A 124 -6.70 -11.35 17.41
N GLY A 125 -6.75 -10.03 17.24
CA GLY A 125 -5.74 -9.09 17.71
C GLY A 125 -5.59 -7.88 16.79
N LEU A 126 -4.55 -7.08 17.05
CA LEU A 126 -4.07 -6.04 16.14
C LEU A 126 -3.64 -6.73 14.84
N GLN A 127 -4.17 -6.25 13.73
CA GLN A 127 -3.89 -6.76 12.40
C GLN A 127 -2.83 -5.92 11.71
N CYS A 128 -2.98 -4.60 11.74
CA CYS A 128 -2.09 -3.68 11.04
C CYS A 128 -2.00 -2.31 11.73
N LEU A 129 -0.82 -1.71 11.60
CA LEU A 129 -0.56 -0.30 11.84
C LEU A 129 -0.03 0.32 10.56
N ALA A 130 -0.53 1.50 10.21
CA ALA A 130 -0.03 2.22 9.06
C ALA A 130 -0.02 3.72 9.30
N LEU A 131 1.09 4.37 8.98
CA LEU A 131 1.30 5.80 9.15
C LEU A 131 1.25 6.49 7.79
N SER A 132 0.41 7.50 7.67
CA SER A 132 0.36 8.40 6.54
C SER A 132 0.78 9.81 6.94
N PHE A 133 1.49 10.50 6.05
CA PHE A 133 1.72 11.95 6.10
C PHE A 133 0.57 12.67 5.40
N CYS A 134 -0.04 13.66 6.04
CA CYS A 134 -1.11 14.48 5.48
C CYS A 134 -0.54 15.83 5.00
N ASP A 135 -0.65 16.12 3.71
CA ASP A 135 -0.25 17.43 3.18
C ASP A 135 -1.34 18.50 3.35
N GLU A 136 -0.99 19.75 3.04
CA GLU A 136 -1.90 20.90 3.17
C GLU A 136 -3.13 20.82 2.25
N SER A 137 -3.10 19.97 1.21
CA SER A 137 -4.21 19.69 0.31
C SER A 137 -5.20 18.66 0.85
N GLY A 138 -4.86 17.97 1.95
CA GLY A 138 -5.66 16.90 2.53
C GLY A 138 -5.38 15.52 1.91
N SER A 139 -4.31 15.38 1.13
CA SER A 139 -3.84 14.11 0.58
C SER A 139 -2.96 13.39 1.60
N SER A 140 -3.10 12.06 1.72
CA SER A 140 -2.33 11.26 2.70
C SER A 140 -1.32 10.33 2.04
N ARG A 141 -0.01 10.49 2.26
CA ARG A 141 1.03 9.64 1.66
C ARG A 141 1.49 8.56 2.63
N PRO A 142 1.64 7.29 2.22
CA PRO A 142 2.16 6.26 3.11
C PRO A 142 3.61 6.55 3.53
N VAL A 143 3.87 6.45 4.82
CA VAL A 143 5.19 6.65 5.43
C VAL A 143 5.78 5.32 5.86
N SER A 144 5.01 4.53 6.62
CA SER A 144 5.42 3.20 7.07
C SER A 144 4.20 2.34 7.38
N PHE A 145 4.31 1.01 7.30
CA PHE A 145 3.22 0.08 7.62
C PHE A 145 3.74 -1.27 8.14
N ILE A 146 2.89 -1.98 8.89
CA ILE A 146 3.17 -3.35 9.35
C ILE A 146 1.88 -4.15 9.51
N GLY A 147 1.97 -5.47 9.30
CA GLY A 147 0.89 -6.43 9.60
C GLY A 147 0.22 -6.97 8.36
N PHE A 148 1.00 -7.36 7.35
CA PHE A 148 0.49 -7.95 6.11
C PHE A 148 0.55 -9.48 6.18
N ASP A 149 -0.57 -10.15 5.92
CA ASP A 149 -0.59 -11.57 5.60
C ASP A 149 -1.22 -11.75 4.20
N ASN A 150 -0.74 -12.74 3.43
CA ASN A 150 -1.25 -13.11 2.12
C ASN A 150 -2.48 -14.05 2.21
N SER A 151 -3.08 -14.20 3.40
CA SER A 151 -4.27 -15.01 3.59
C SER A 151 -5.54 -14.24 3.21
N SER A 152 -6.57 -14.97 2.75
CA SER A 152 -7.86 -14.40 2.30
C SER A 152 -8.61 -13.58 3.35
N ASP A 153 -8.19 -13.66 4.63
CA ASP A 153 -8.77 -12.94 5.76
C ASP A 153 -8.06 -11.58 6.04
N ALA A 154 -7.02 -11.24 5.26
CA ALA A 154 -6.24 -10.00 5.32
C ALA A 154 -6.92 -8.76 4.68
N LEU A 155 -8.20 -8.88 4.32
CA LEU A 155 -9.00 -7.82 3.67
C LEU A 155 -8.94 -6.47 4.41
N TYR A 156 -8.72 -6.46 5.73
CA TYR A 156 -8.67 -5.22 6.52
C TYR A 156 -7.33 -4.49 6.52
N CYS A 157 -6.20 -5.20 6.55
CA CYS A 157 -4.88 -4.58 6.37
C CYS A 157 -4.75 -4.03 4.96
N TYR A 158 -5.37 -4.74 4.02
CA TYR A 158 -5.55 -4.31 2.66
C TYR A 158 -6.46 -3.08 2.56
N ASP A 159 -7.62 -3.03 3.22
CA ASP A 159 -8.48 -1.84 3.32
C ASP A 159 -7.78 -0.64 3.95
N VAL A 160 -6.81 -0.86 4.85
CA VAL A 160 -5.95 0.20 5.39
C VAL A 160 -5.00 0.73 4.32
N LEU A 161 -4.29 -0.14 3.62
CA LEU A 161 -3.39 0.21 2.51
C LEU A 161 -4.16 0.96 1.40
N VAL A 162 -5.31 0.40 1.03
CA VAL A 162 -6.35 1.01 0.23
C VAL A 162 -6.66 2.40 0.78
N LYS A 163 -7.17 2.57 2.00
CA LYS A 163 -7.52 3.89 2.56
C LYS A 163 -6.38 4.91 2.56
N MET A 164 -5.13 4.48 2.79
CA MET A 164 -3.96 5.35 2.64
C MET A 164 -3.82 5.85 1.20
N LEU A 165 -4.15 5.01 0.22
CA LEU A 165 -4.17 5.32 -1.22
C LEU A 165 -5.43 6.08 -1.69
N TYR A 166 -6.59 6.06 -0.98
CA TYR A 166 -7.86 6.71 -1.43
C TYR A 166 -8.14 8.12 -0.89
N THR A 167 -7.29 8.70 -0.05
CA THR A 167 -7.49 10.08 0.41
C THR A 167 -7.00 11.07 -0.66
N THR A 168 -7.85 11.23 -1.69
CA THR A 168 -7.99 12.29 -2.72
C THR A 168 -6.73 12.95 -3.33
N ASP A 169 -6.76 13.04 -4.67
CA ASP A 169 -5.77 13.62 -5.61
C ASP A 169 -4.45 12.84 -5.82
N PHE A 170 -4.53 11.50 -5.78
CA PHE A 170 -3.37 10.60 -5.86
C PHE A 170 -2.78 10.34 -7.27
N ILE A 171 -3.39 10.81 -8.36
CA ILE A 171 -2.96 10.40 -9.72
C ILE A 171 -1.54 10.88 -10.01
N GLU A 172 -1.28 12.17 -9.81
CA GLU A 172 0.08 12.72 -9.95
C GLU A 172 1.03 12.16 -8.88
N ASP A 173 0.54 11.98 -7.65
CA ASP A 173 1.37 11.60 -6.52
C ASP A 173 1.86 10.13 -6.59
N TYR A 174 1.07 9.22 -7.16
CA TYR A 174 1.49 7.84 -7.40
C TYR A 174 2.63 7.78 -8.43
N GLY A 175 2.51 8.54 -9.51
CA GLY A 175 3.58 8.70 -10.50
C GLY A 175 4.84 9.32 -9.90
N LYS A 176 4.68 10.35 -9.07
CA LYS A 176 5.82 11.02 -8.38
C LYS A 176 6.53 10.05 -7.45
N ILE A 177 5.82 9.23 -6.67
CA ILE A 177 6.42 8.21 -5.79
C ILE A 177 7.27 7.24 -6.61
N VAL A 178 6.74 6.72 -7.71
CA VAL A 178 7.48 5.81 -8.59
C VAL A 178 8.73 6.49 -9.15
N VAL A 179 8.58 7.71 -9.70
CA VAL A 179 9.68 8.46 -10.32
C VAL A 179 10.76 8.85 -9.31
N GLU A 180 10.39 9.27 -8.10
CA GLU A 180 11.36 9.60 -7.05
C GLU A 180 12.15 8.36 -6.61
N ASN A 181 11.50 7.20 -6.48
CA ASN A 181 12.22 5.95 -6.19
C ASN A 181 13.09 5.49 -7.37
N VAL A 182 12.69 5.76 -8.62
CA VAL A 182 13.55 5.57 -9.80
C VAL A 182 14.78 6.46 -9.70
N LYS A 183 14.62 7.76 -9.45
CA LYS A 183 15.75 8.71 -9.29
C LYS A 183 16.69 8.34 -8.16
N GLN A 184 16.16 7.78 -7.07
CA GLN A 184 16.95 7.36 -5.90
C GLN A 184 17.56 5.95 -6.06
N HIS A 185 17.30 5.27 -7.18
CA HIS A 185 17.71 3.88 -7.41
C HIS A 185 17.19 2.89 -6.35
N ASN A 186 16.01 3.19 -5.77
CA ASN A 186 15.43 2.42 -4.67
C ASN A 186 14.55 1.28 -5.21
N MET A 187 15.18 0.21 -5.69
CA MET A 187 14.48 -0.95 -6.25
C MET A 187 13.53 -1.61 -5.25
N ASP A 188 13.92 -1.72 -3.97
CA ASP A 188 13.09 -2.41 -2.98
C ASP A 188 11.78 -1.65 -2.72
N ALA A 189 11.82 -0.31 -2.71
CA ALA A 189 10.60 0.51 -2.64
C ALA A 189 9.73 0.40 -3.90
N ILE A 190 10.33 0.35 -5.10
CA ILE A 190 9.58 0.12 -6.35
C ILE A 190 8.95 -1.28 -6.34
N TYR A 191 9.67 -2.29 -5.86
CA TYR A 191 9.16 -3.65 -5.73
C TYR A 191 7.97 -3.72 -4.75
N SER A 192 8.04 -3.00 -3.63
CA SER A 192 6.98 -3.02 -2.61
C SER A 192 5.69 -2.32 -3.03
N ILE A 193 5.73 -1.45 -4.05
CA ILE A 193 4.52 -0.80 -4.58
C ILE A 193 3.85 -1.61 -5.70
N PHE A 194 4.53 -2.61 -6.28
CA PHE A 194 3.91 -3.52 -7.23
C PHE A 194 2.82 -4.36 -6.56
N SER A 195 1.81 -4.73 -7.34
CA SER A 195 0.75 -5.61 -6.86
C SER A 195 1.32 -6.92 -6.30
N PRO A 196 0.77 -7.41 -5.16
CA PRO A 196 1.17 -8.69 -4.56
C PRO A 196 1.20 -9.86 -5.54
N THR A 197 0.32 -9.87 -6.55
CA THR A 197 0.30 -10.88 -7.63
C THR A 197 1.65 -11.01 -8.34
N TYR A 198 2.43 -9.93 -8.47
CA TYR A 198 3.77 -9.96 -9.05
C TYR A 198 4.83 -10.39 -8.03
N CYS A 199 4.71 -9.96 -6.77
CA CYS A 199 5.66 -10.30 -5.72
C CYS A 199 5.70 -11.81 -5.44
N GLN A 200 4.62 -12.54 -5.72
CA GLN A 200 4.57 -14.01 -5.63
C GLN A 200 5.37 -14.72 -6.73
N ARG A 201 5.74 -14.05 -7.83
CA ARG A 201 6.56 -14.62 -8.91
C ARG A 201 8.03 -14.55 -8.51
N THR A 202 8.64 -15.72 -8.36
CA THR A 202 10.05 -15.85 -7.95
C THR A 202 11.03 -15.15 -8.91
N SER A 203 10.65 -14.97 -10.18
CA SER A 203 11.46 -14.28 -11.20
C SER A 203 11.28 -12.76 -11.22
N PHE A 204 10.22 -12.22 -10.61
CA PHE A 204 9.81 -10.83 -10.83
C PHE A 204 10.82 -9.81 -10.30
N LYS A 205 11.48 -10.11 -9.16
CA LYS A 205 12.53 -9.23 -8.62
C LYS A 205 13.73 -9.13 -9.58
N ASN A 206 14.04 -10.18 -10.32
CA ASN A 206 15.09 -10.16 -11.34
C ASN A 206 14.64 -9.38 -12.59
N GLU A 207 13.41 -9.61 -13.06
CA GLU A 207 12.81 -8.86 -14.17
C GLU A 207 12.79 -7.34 -13.87
N LEU A 208 12.44 -6.96 -12.63
CA LEU A 208 12.44 -5.56 -12.18
C LEU A 208 13.84 -4.97 -12.15
N SER A 209 14.81 -5.73 -11.65
CA SER A 209 16.21 -5.31 -11.68
C SER A 209 16.69 -5.06 -13.11
N GLU A 210 16.33 -5.92 -14.08
CA GLU A 210 16.72 -5.75 -15.49
C GLU A 210 16.08 -4.51 -16.11
N PHE A 211 14.78 -4.29 -15.88
CA PHE A 211 14.06 -3.09 -16.32
C PHE A 211 14.68 -1.81 -15.75
N LEU A 212 14.89 -1.76 -14.43
CA LEU A 212 15.42 -0.57 -13.77
C LEU A 212 16.87 -0.29 -14.17
N GLN A 213 17.70 -1.33 -14.37
CA GLN A 213 19.05 -1.14 -14.91
C GLN A 213 19.04 -0.57 -16.33
N ALA A 214 18.07 -0.93 -17.17
CA ALA A 214 17.92 -0.32 -18.49
C ALA A 214 17.51 1.15 -18.36
N LEU A 215 16.56 1.46 -17.48
CA LEU A 215 16.09 2.83 -17.22
C LEU A 215 17.20 3.73 -16.68
N TYR A 216 17.98 3.26 -15.69
CA TYR A 216 19.07 4.02 -15.08
C TYR A 216 20.20 4.35 -16.05
N LYS A 217 20.44 3.51 -17.06
CA LYS A 217 21.46 3.77 -18.09
C LYS A 217 21.13 4.95 -18.99
N LEU A 218 19.85 5.32 -19.09
CA LEU A 218 19.39 6.41 -19.95
C LEU A 218 19.58 7.78 -19.30
N ASP A 219 19.73 7.85 -17.97
CA ASP A 219 19.92 9.12 -17.23
C ASP A 219 18.86 10.17 -17.62
N LEU A 220 17.58 9.76 -17.58
CA LEU A 220 16.46 10.57 -18.06
C LEU A 220 16.19 11.77 -17.16
N ASP A 221 15.99 12.94 -17.76
CA ASP A 221 15.52 14.13 -17.07
C ASP A 221 14.00 14.09 -16.82
N PHE A 222 13.63 13.89 -15.55
CA PHE A 222 12.24 13.91 -15.10
C PHE A 222 11.75 15.29 -14.64
N GLU A 223 12.61 16.29 -14.46
CA GLU A 223 12.20 17.61 -13.94
C GLU A 223 11.34 18.39 -14.94
N ASN A 224 11.61 18.21 -16.22
CA ASN A 224 10.92 18.92 -17.31
C ASN A 224 9.87 18.06 -18.03
N ALA A 225 9.56 16.88 -17.47
CA ALA A 225 8.57 15.98 -18.04
C ALA A 225 7.18 16.63 -18.07
N THR A 226 6.45 16.44 -19.17
CA THR A 226 5.02 16.75 -19.19
C THR A 226 4.28 15.58 -18.58
N ILE A 227 3.59 15.81 -17.46
CA ILE A 227 2.77 14.80 -16.80
C ILE A 227 1.39 14.79 -17.46
N ILE A 228 0.97 13.61 -17.93
CA ILE A 228 -0.34 13.39 -18.53
C ILE A 228 -1.07 12.35 -17.67
N GLU A 229 -2.19 12.77 -17.09
CA GLU A 229 -3.06 11.87 -16.34
C GLU A 229 -3.88 10.99 -17.28
N GLY A 230 -4.02 9.72 -16.92
CA GLY A 230 -4.89 8.76 -17.55
C GLY A 230 -6.37 9.06 -17.34
N SER A 231 -7.21 8.31 -18.03
CA SER A 231 -8.67 8.40 -17.90
C SER A 231 -9.24 7.15 -17.24
N GLY A 232 -8.59 6.69 -16.17
CA GLY A 232 -8.90 5.46 -15.45
C GLY A 232 -10.37 5.11 -15.23
N THR A 233 -10.67 3.84 -15.01
CA THR A 233 -12.03 3.33 -14.87
C THR A 233 -12.42 3.25 -13.40
N LYS A 234 -13.56 3.85 -13.02
CA LYS A 234 -14.13 3.75 -11.67
C LYS A 234 -15.45 2.99 -11.68
N SER A 235 -15.57 1.98 -10.84
CA SER A 235 -16.82 1.22 -10.64
C SER A 235 -17.30 1.36 -9.20
N TYR A 236 -18.61 1.46 -9.04
CA TYR A 236 -19.24 1.61 -7.73
C TYR A 236 -20.36 0.58 -7.54
N ASP A 237 -20.44 -0.03 -6.37
CA ASP A 237 -21.59 -0.81 -5.92
C ASP A 237 -22.22 -0.16 -4.68
N ASN A 238 -23.53 0.07 -4.69
CA ASN A 238 -24.27 0.75 -3.62
C ASN A 238 -23.65 2.08 -3.13
N GLY A 239 -22.97 2.80 -4.03
CA GLY A 239 -22.30 4.07 -3.72
C GLY A 239 -20.91 3.93 -3.08
N GLN A 240 -20.41 2.70 -2.93
CA GLN A 240 -19.03 2.41 -2.53
C GLN A 240 -18.18 2.10 -3.76
N LEU A 241 -16.95 2.59 -3.79
CA LEU A 241 -16.00 2.30 -4.87
C LEU A 241 -15.55 0.83 -4.76
N THR A 242 -15.71 0.06 -5.83
CA THR A 242 -15.34 -1.37 -5.87
C THR A 242 -14.16 -1.64 -6.79
N TYR A 243 -13.95 -0.80 -7.81
CA TYR A 243 -12.82 -0.90 -8.72
C TYR A 243 -12.35 0.48 -9.15
N TYR A 244 -11.03 0.68 -9.20
CA TYR A 244 -10.40 1.87 -9.73
C TYR A 244 -9.03 1.51 -10.28
N ASP A 245 -8.85 1.64 -11.59
CA ASP A 245 -7.54 1.68 -12.22
C ASP A 245 -7.27 3.05 -12.82
N ASP A 246 -5.99 3.38 -12.99
CA ASP A 246 -5.59 4.58 -13.71
C ASP A 246 -4.16 4.48 -14.24
N SER A 247 -3.74 5.49 -14.98
CA SER A 247 -2.36 5.63 -15.42
C SER A 247 -1.86 7.07 -15.30
N VAL A 248 -0.55 7.21 -15.32
CA VAL A 248 0.12 8.50 -15.49
C VAL A 248 1.30 8.31 -16.45
N GLU A 249 1.43 9.23 -17.39
CA GLU A 249 2.51 9.25 -18.37
C GLU A 249 3.42 10.45 -18.11
N TYR A 250 4.72 10.18 -17.98
CA TYR A 250 5.77 11.20 -17.98
C TYR A 250 6.33 11.30 -19.40
N ARG A 251 5.89 12.32 -20.15
CA ARG A 251 6.24 12.51 -21.56
C ARG A 251 7.38 13.50 -21.75
N GLY A 252 8.18 13.29 -22.79
CA GLY A 252 9.26 14.22 -23.15
C GLY A 252 10.48 14.11 -22.23
N LEU A 253 10.68 12.94 -21.62
CA LEU A 253 11.91 12.60 -20.92
C LEU A 253 13.04 12.55 -21.94
N VAL A 254 14.19 13.15 -21.63
CA VAL A 254 15.31 13.22 -22.59
C VAL A 254 16.53 12.54 -22.00
N ASP A 255 17.18 11.67 -22.78
CA ASP A 255 18.47 11.07 -22.41
C ASP A 255 19.65 12.01 -22.75
N ALA A 256 20.86 11.62 -22.33
CA ALA A 256 22.08 12.37 -22.64
C ALA A 256 22.38 12.52 -24.15
N SER A 257 21.77 11.69 -25.00
CA SER A 257 21.93 11.71 -26.47
C SER A 257 20.88 12.57 -27.17
N GLY A 258 19.89 13.08 -26.44
CA GLY A 258 18.79 13.88 -26.99
C GLY A 258 17.60 13.05 -27.48
N ASN A 259 17.59 11.73 -27.25
CA ASN A 259 16.44 10.88 -27.56
C ASN A 259 15.31 11.17 -26.57
N LYS A 260 14.07 11.13 -27.06
CA LYS A 260 12.87 11.42 -26.27
C LYS A 260 12.17 10.14 -25.88
N TYR A 261 11.71 10.09 -24.63
CA TYR A 261 11.01 8.95 -24.08
C TYR A 261 9.74 9.40 -23.36
N SER A 262 8.80 8.46 -23.27
CA SER A 262 7.74 8.51 -22.28
C SER A 262 7.81 7.31 -21.35
N LEU A 263 7.54 7.55 -20.06
CA LEU A 263 7.37 6.50 -19.06
C LEU A 263 5.89 6.43 -18.67
N ASN A 264 5.25 5.33 -19.03
CA ASN A 264 3.89 5.01 -18.65
C ASN A 264 3.88 4.21 -17.35
N ILE A 265 3.06 4.65 -16.41
CA ILE A 265 2.89 4.03 -15.10
C ILE A 265 1.40 3.68 -14.98
N TYR A 266 1.07 2.40 -14.94
CA TYR A 266 -0.31 1.93 -14.76
C TYR A 266 -0.45 1.22 -13.41
N TYR A 267 -1.54 1.51 -12.71
CA TYR A 267 -1.80 0.99 -11.38
C TYR A 267 -3.29 0.73 -11.18
N ILE A 268 -3.58 -0.20 -10.27
CA ILE A 268 -4.94 -0.42 -9.76
C ILE A 268 -4.94 0.14 -8.35
N GLN A 269 -5.77 1.16 -8.10
CA GLN A 269 -5.97 1.68 -6.76
C GLN A 269 -6.99 0.84 -5.99
N ALA A 270 -8.07 0.41 -6.68
CA ALA A 270 -9.14 -0.43 -6.13
C ALA A 270 -9.41 -1.67 -6.94
N ASP A 271 -9.52 -2.78 -6.23
CA ASP A 271 -10.18 -3.98 -6.69
C ASP A 271 -10.66 -4.74 -5.45
N THR A 272 -11.96 -4.63 -5.13
CA THR A 272 -12.56 -5.31 -3.98
C THR A 272 -12.78 -6.80 -4.24
N GLU A 273 -12.85 -7.21 -5.52
CA GLU A 273 -13.00 -8.63 -5.89
C GLU A 273 -11.65 -9.35 -5.88
N HIS A 274 -10.58 -8.64 -6.27
CA HIS A 274 -9.23 -9.17 -6.35
C HIS A 274 -8.22 -8.25 -5.64
N PRO A 275 -8.21 -8.26 -4.30
CA PRO A 275 -7.34 -7.37 -3.56
C PRO A 275 -5.85 -7.55 -3.87
N GLU A 276 -5.44 -8.77 -4.23
CA GLU A 276 -4.08 -9.08 -4.67
C GLU A 276 -3.61 -8.25 -5.89
N ASN A 277 -4.54 -7.65 -6.65
CA ASN A 277 -4.24 -6.88 -7.85
C ASN A 277 -4.02 -5.39 -7.60
N VAL A 278 -4.27 -4.82 -6.42
CA VAL A 278 -3.98 -3.40 -6.18
C VAL A 278 -2.49 -3.13 -6.04
N GLY A 279 -2.08 -1.98 -6.55
CA GLY A 279 -0.71 -1.52 -6.63
C GLY A 279 -0.29 -1.25 -8.07
N LEU A 280 0.99 -0.96 -8.24
CA LEU A 280 1.63 -0.79 -9.52
C LEU A 280 1.51 -2.08 -10.32
N GLN A 281 1.03 -1.95 -11.55
CA GLN A 281 0.78 -3.07 -12.45
C GLN A 281 1.81 -3.12 -13.56
N VAL A 282 2.10 -1.96 -14.16
CA VAL A 282 2.96 -1.86 -15.34
C VAL A 282 3.82 -0.61 -15.26
N LEU A 283 5.10 -0.78 -15.58
CA LEU A 283 5.98 0.30 -16.04
C LEU A 283 6.35 0.02 -17.49
N ASP A 284 6.11 0.97 -18.37
CA ASP A 284 6.40 0.85 -19.80
C ASP A 284 7.17 2.08 -20.27
N LEU A 285 8.40 1.84 -20.75
CA LEU A 285 9.28 2.87 -21.28
C LEU A 285 9.21 2.83 -22.80
N VAL A 286 8.83 3.97 -23.38
CA VAL A 286 8.59 4.12 -24.82
C VAL A 286 9.55 5.15 -25.39
N LEU A 287 10.20 4.84 -26.50
CA LEU A 287 10.96 5.79 -27.30
C LEU A 287 10.01 6.54 -28.24
N GLU A 288 10.07 7.86 -28.22
CA GLU A 288 9.35 8.75 -29.12
C GLU A 288 10.22 9.05 -30.36
N GLU A 289 9.81 8.54 -31.52
CA GLU A 289 10.55 8.71 -32.78
C GLU A 289 10.20 10.07 -33.42
N GLU A 290 11.13 10.63 -34.21
CA GLU A 290 10.96 11.95 -34.86
C GLU A 290 9.78 11.99 -35.85
N ASP A 291 9.37 10.83 -36.39
CA ASP A 291 8.24 10.71 -37.30
C ASP A 291 6.88 10.67 -36.58
N GLY A 292 6.88 10.77 -35.25
CA GLY A 292 5.70 10.69 -34.40
C GLY A 292 5.23 9.26 -34.12
N SER A 293 5.98 8.25 -34.55
CA SER A 293 5.78 6.88 -34.09
C SER A 293 6.40 6.67 -32.71
N SER A 294 6.02 5.57 -32.06
CA SER A 294 6.47 5.23 -30.71
C SER A 294 6.83 3.77 -30.64
N LYS A 295 7.94 3.45 -29.97
CA LYS A 295 8.42 2.06 -29.81
C LYS A 295 8.62 1.74 -28.33
N THR A 296 7.92 0.74 -27.81
CA THR A 296 8.22 0.19 -26.47
C THR A 296 9.64 -0.34 -26.45
N MET A 297 10.45 0.22 -25.56
CA MET A 297 11.85 -0.15 -25.36
C MET A 297 11.94 -1.28 -24.36
N THR A 298 11.23 -1.15 -23.24
CA THR A 298 11.17 -2.17 -22.20
C THR A 298 9.91 -1.94 -21.37
N PHE A 299 9.36 -3.02 -20.82
CA PHE A 299 8.26 -2.95 -19.88
C PHE A 299 8.43 -4.01 -18.81
N ILE A 300 7.82 -3.78 -17.66
CA ILE A 300 7.66 -4.75 -16.59
C ILE A 300 6.24 -4.71 -16.07
N GLY A 301 5.68 -5.88 -15.78
CA GLY A 301 4.30 -6.05 -15.39
C GLY A 301 3.60 -7.08 -16.27
N ARG A 302 2.28 -7.18 -16.12
CA ARG A 302 1.44 -8.00 -16.99
C ARG A 302 0.71 -7.10 -17.95
N ASP A 303 0.69 -7.53 -19.20
CA ASP A 303 -0.16 -6.96 -20.21
C ASP A 303 -1.64 -7.05 -19.76
N ILE A 304 -2.30 -5.89 -19.65
CA ILE A 304 -3.71 -5.76 -19.27
C ILE A 304 -4.63 -6.40 -20.35
N ASN A 305 -4.07 -6.73 -21.52
CA ASN A 305 -4.76 -7.37 -22.64
C ASN A 305 -5.30 -8.79 -22.34
N ASP A 306 -4.89 -9.45 -21.25
CA ASP A 306 -5.51 -10.73 -20.84
C ASP A 306 -6.90 -10.54 -20.18
N ARG A 307 -7.32 -9.29 -19.87
CA ARG A 307 -8.68 -8.98 -19.37
C ARG A 307 -9.43 -7.93 -20.19
N VAL A 308 -8.77 -7.20 -21.10
CA VAL A 308 -9.44 -6.21 -21.99
C VAL A 308 -9.55 -6.76 -23.41
N PRO A 309 -10.75 -7.13 -23.90
CA PRO A 309 -10.92 -7.54 -25.29
C PRO A 309 -10.73 -6.32 -26.21
N GLY A 310 -9.55 -6.15 -26.81
CA GLY A 310 -9.42 -5.26 -27.98
C GLY A 310 -8.06 -4.62 -28.31
N SER A 311 -7.06 -4.60 -27.43
CA SER A 311 -5.77 -3.97 -27.73
C SER A 311 -4.72 -5.04 -28.02
N GLY A 312 -4.18 -5.04 -29.24
CA GLY A 312 -3.06 -5.91 -29.62
C GLY A 312 -1.75 -5.19 -29.41
N TYR A 313 -0.93 -5.68 -28.50
CA TYR A 313 0.50 -5.38 -28.47
C TYR A 313 1.26 -6.71 -28.43
N ASP A 314 1.94 -7.03 -29.53
CA ASP A 314 2.78 -8.22 -29.62
C ASP A 314 4.09 -8.00 -28.86
N TYR A 315 4.37 -8.89 -27.92
CA TYR A 315 5.63 -9.01 -27.18
C TYR A 315 6.82 -9.16 -28.14
N ILE A 316 7.80 -8.24 -28.08
CA ILE A 316 9.13 -8.41 -28.69
C ILE A 316 10.17 -8.35 -27.56
N PRO A 317 10.77 -9.48 -27.15
CA PRO A 317 11.89 -9.45 -26.21
C PRO A 317 13.12 -8.86 -26.91
N MET A 318 13.72 -7.82 -26.34
CA MET A 318 15.05 -7.39 -26.78
C MET A 318 16.11 -8.38 -26.29
N SER A 319 16.75 -9.02 -27.26
CA SER A 319 18.10 -9.56 -27.12
C SER A 319 19.06 -8.39 -26.91
N LEU A 320 19.69 -8.30 -25.74
CA LEU A 320 20.84 -7.42 -25.50
C LEU A 320 22.07 -8.01 -26.20
N ASP A 321 22.13 -7.88 -27.52
CA ASP A 321 23.35 -8.04 -28.32
C ASP A 321 23.17 -7.19 -29.58
N ASP A 322 23.58 -5.91 -29.49
CA ASP A 322 24.26 -5.11 -30.55
C ASP A 322 24.71 -3.74 -29.98
#